data_AF-A0A9Q4JKN5-F1
#
_entry.id   AF-A0A9Q4JKN5-F1
#
_cell.length_a   1.000
_cell.length_b   1.000
_cell.length_c   1.000
_cell.angle_alpha   90.00
_cell.angle_beta   90.00
_cell.angle_gamma   90.00
#
_symmetry.space_group_name_H-M   'P 1'
#
loop_
_entity.id
_entity.type
_entity.pdbx_description
1 polymer ?
#
loop_
_entity_poly.entity_id
_entity_poly.type
_entity_poly.pdbx_seq_one_letter_code
_entity_poly.pdbx_strand_id
1 'polypeptide(L)'
;MKNILLTLLLFILFSCKSTGDKTDCEVLHVDLVERPVATEELFSKISVIPLETNDSSFLVRPVKVIIKDNRYYIVDEGVPAVFSFDEEGH
;
A
#
# COMPACT_ATOMS: atom_id res chain seq x y z
N MET A 1 10.72 42.06 -43.04
CA MET A 1 10.89 41.65 -41.63
C MET A 1 9.59 41.74 -40.81
N LYS A 2 8.77 42.79 -40.95
CA LYS A 2 7.50 42.96 -40.22
C LYS A 2 6.47 41.83 -40.44
N ASN A 3 6.40 41.27 -41.65
CA ASN A 3 5.47 40.18 -41.97
C ASN A 3 5.89 38.84 -41.33
N ILE A 4 7.20 38.61 -41.18
CA ILE A 4 7.76 37.42 -40.53
C ILE A 4 7.47 37.46 -39.03
N LEU A 5 7.63 38.65 -38.43
CA LEU A 5 7.31 38.87 -37.02
C LEU A 5 5.82 38.63 -36.74
N LEU A 6 4.94 39.08 -37.64
CA LEU A 6 3.50 38.88 -37.54
C LEU A 6 3.12 37.39 -37.61
N THR A 7 3.69 36.65 -38.56
CA THR A 7 3.47 35.20 -38.65
C THR A 7 3.97 34.45 -37.43
N LEU A 8 5.11 34.84 -36.86
CA LEU A 8 5.65 34.22 -35.65
C LEU A 8 4.73 34.47 -34.45
N LEU A 9 4.18 35.67 -34.33
CA LEU A 9 3.24 36.04 -33.27
C LEU A 9 1.94 35.20 -33.36
N LEU A 10 1.42 35.01 -34.58
CA LEU A 10 0.24 34.17 -34.83
C LEU A 10 0.49 32.71 -34.44
N PHE A 11 1.66 32.14 -34.77
CA PHE A 11 2.02 30.77 -34.36
C PHE A 11 2.06 30.61 -32.83
N ILE A 12 2.56 31.62 -32.09
CA ILE A 12 2.58 31.59 -30.62
C ILE A 12 1.15 31.59 -30.05
N LEU A 13 0.23 32.35 -30.64
CA LEU A 13 -1.15 32.44 -30.18
C LEU A 13 -1.97 31.17 -30.44
N PHE A 14 -1.66 30.42 -31.51
CA PHE A 14 -2.35 29.16 -31.82
C PHE A 14 -1.80 27.92 -31.09
N SER A 15 -0.60 28.00 -30.50
CA SER A 15 0.00 26.88 -29.75
C SER A 15 -0.65 26.61 -28.38
N CYS A 16 -1.41 27.57 -27.84
CA CYS A 16 -2.13 27.39 -26.58
C CYS A 16 -3.53 26.78 -26.81
N LYS A 17 -3.60 25.55 -27.35
CA LYS A 17 -4.77 24.70 -27.16
C LYS A 17 -4.50 23.76 -26.00
N SER A 18 -4.88 24.18 -24.80
CA SER A 18 -5.08 23.25 -23.69
C SER A 18 -6.31 22.42 -24.04
N THR A 19 -6.09 21.24 -24.63
CA THR A 19 -7.04 20.15 -24.49
C THR A 19 -6.91 19.73 -23.04
N GLY A 20 -7.61 20.47 -22.15
CA GLY A 20 -7.76 20.07 -20.77
C GLY A 20 -8.31 18.67 -20.81
N ASP A 21 -7.43 17.71 -20.54
CA ASP A 21 -7.69 16.29 -20.63
C ASP A 21 -8.68 15.99 -19.51
N LYS A 22 -9.96 16.21 -19.81
CA LYS A 22 -11.05 15.65 -19.04
C LYS A 22 -11.07 14.18 -19.43
N THR A 23 -10.05 13.45 -19.00
CA THR A 23 -10.22 12.03 -18.79
C THR A 23 -11.33 11.93 -17.76
N ASP A 24 -12.46 11.44 -18.22
CA ASP A 24 -13.56 10.98 -17.38
C ASP A 24 -13.02 9.75 -16.63
N CYS A 25 -12.10 9.99 -15.69
CA CYS A 25 -11.57 8.96 -14.83
C CYS A 25 -12.70 8.59 -13.88
N GLU A 26 -13.19 7.36 -13.98
CA GLU A 26 -14.10 6.81 -12.99
C GLU A 26 -13.42 6.85 -11.61
N VAL A 27 -13.82 7.83 -10.80
CA VAL A 27 -13.41 7.92 -9.40
C VAL A 27 -14.41 7.11 -8.60
N LEU A 28 -13.92 6.06 -7.95
CA LEU A 28 -14.73 5.31 -6.98
C LEU A 28 -14.98 6.21 -5.76
N HIS A 29 -16.19 6.76 -5.66
CA HIS A 29 -16.63 7.48 -4.48
C HIS A 29 -17.06 6.47 -3.41
N VAL A 30 -16.31 6.40 -2.30
CA VAL A 30 -16.64 5.56 -1.15
C VAL A 30 -16.85 6.46 0.07
N ASP A 31 -18.00 6.32 0.72
CA ASP A 31 -18.27 6.94 2.01
C ASP A 31 -17.56 6.15 3.12
N LEU A 32 -16.51 6.73 3.69
CA LEU A 32 -15.79 6.18 4.83
C LEU A 32 -16.55 6.48 6.13
N VAL A 33 -17.69 5.84 6.30
CA VAL A 33 -18.45 5.86 7.56
C VAL A 33 -18.11 4.61 8.36
N GLU A 34 -17.83 4.76 9.65
CA GLU A 34 -17.62 3.61 10.54
C GLU A 34 -18.87 2.73 10.56
N ARG A 35 -18.70 1.47 10.20
CA ARG A 35 -19.73 0.45 10.30
C ARG A 35 -19.19 -0.68 11.16
N PRO A 36 -19.82 -0.99 12.31
CA PRO A 36 -19.42 -2.16 13.07
C PRO A 36 -19.69 -3.40 12.22
N VAL A 37 -18.66 -4.20 11.99
CA VAL A 37 -18.76 -5.50 11.35
C VAL A 37 -18.37 -6.54 12.39
N ALA A 38 -19.17 -7.59 12.51
CA ALA A 38 -18.90 -8.64 13.47
C ALA A 38 -17.67 -9.45 13.04
N THR A 39 -16.85 -9.90 13.99
CA THR A 39 -15.59 -10.59 13.67
C THR A 39 -15.84 -11.89 12.91
N GLU A 40 -16.91 -12.58 13.27
CA GLU A 40 -17.43 -13.79 12.64
C GLU A 40 -17.91 -13.59 11.20
N GLU A 41 -18.25 -12.36 10.81
CA GLU A 41 -18.58 -12.03 9.41
C GLU A 41 -17.31 -11.85 8.57
N LEU A 42 -16.18 -11.52 9.20
CA LEU A 42 -14.90 -11.29 8.52
C LEU A 42 -14.03 -12.54 8.44
N PHE A 43 -14.09 -13.42 9.45
CA PHE A 43 -13.18 -14.55 9.56
C PHE A 43 -13.94 -15.85 9.82
N SER A 44 -13.68 -16.86 8.97
CA SER A 44 -14.24 -18.21 9.14
C SER A 44 -13.63 -18.99 10.31
N LYS A 45 -12.41 -18.61 10.72
CA LYS A 45 -11.68 -19.21 11.84
C LYS A 45 -10.68 -18.21 12.41
N ILE A 46 -10.56 -18.18 13.73
CA ILE A 46 -9.49 -17.48 14.45
C ILE A 46 -8.73 -18.55 15.23
N SER A 47 -7.40 -18.52 15.14
CA SER A 47 -6.51 -19.43 15.86
C SER A 47 -5.36 -18.67 16.48
N VAL A 48 -4.82 -19.20 17.56
CA VAL A 48 -3.65 -18.69 18.25
C VAL A 48 -2.52 -19.71 18.11
N ILE A 49 -1.33 -19.24 17.75
CA ILE A 49 -0.11 -20.05 17.63
C ILE A 49 0.89 -19.48 18.64
N PRO A 50 1.31 -20.24 19.65
CA PRO A 50 2.36 -19.80 20.56
C PRO A 50 3.70 -19.81 19.81
N LEU A 51 4.47 -18.73 19.91
CA LEU A 51 5.81 -18.67 19.30
C LEU A 51 6.87 -19.11 20.31
N GLU A 52 7.85 -19.89 19.84
CA GLU A 52 9.02 -20.25 20.63
C GLU A 52 9.74 -18.98 21.07
N THR A 53 9.98 -18.86 22.37
CA THR A 53 10.63 -17.70 22.98
C THR A 53 11.92 -18.14 23.66
N ASN A 54 13.04 -17.84 23.01
CA ASN A 54 14.39 -18.03 23.52
C ASN A 54 15.26 -16.81 23.15
N ASP A 55 16.52 -16.79 23.57
CA ASP A 55 17.42 -15.66 23.33
C ASP A 55 17.62 -15.32 21.84
N SER A 56 17.42 -16.31 20.95
CA SER A 56 17.55 -16.14 19.50
C SER A 56 16.23 -15.79 18.78
N SER A 57 15.09 -15.91 19.45
CA SER A 57 13.75 -15.64 18.90
C SER A 57 12.98 -14.55 19.66
N PHE A 58 13.65 -13.80 20.53
CA PHE A 58 13.03 -12.78 21.36
C PHE A 58 12.51 -11.59 20.52
N LEU A 59 11.20 -11.45 20.46
CA LEU A 59 10.52 -10.34 19.80
C LEU A 59 10.39 -9.15 20.76
N VAL A 60 10.73 -7.95 20.29
CA VAL A 60 10.68 -6.70 21.05
C VAL A 60 9.54 -5.82 20.55
N ARG A 61 9.45 -5.64 19.23
CA ARG A 61 8.46 -4.77 18.59
C ARG A 61 8.12 -5.29 17.19
N PRO A 62 7.33 -6.37 17.09
CA PRO A 62 6.89 -6.90 15.81
C PRO A 62 5.95 -5.90 15.12
N VAL A 63 6.24 -5.56 13.86
CA VAL A 63 5.49 -4.56 13.08
C VAL A 63 4.80 -5.15 11.85
N LYS A 64 5.24 -6.32 11.39
CA LYS A 64 4.68 -6.96 10.20
C LYS A 64 4.84 -8.46 10.26
N VAL A 65 3.80 -9.16 9.83
CA VAL A 65 3.82 -10.61 9.59
C VAL A 65 3.59 -10.87 8.11
N ILE A 66 4.39 -11.73 7.50
CA ILE A 66 4.24 -12.21 6.13
C ILE A 66 4.16 -13.72 6.16
N ILE A 67 3.13 -14.28 5.53
CA ILE A 67 2.96 -15.73 5.39
C ILE A 67 3.48 -16.12 4.02
N LYS A 68 4.49 -16.98 3.96
CA LYS A 68 5.06 -17.47 2.70
C LYS A 68 5.69 -18.85 2.91
N ASP A 69 5.53 -19.75 1.94
CA ASP A 69 6.16 -21.07 1.95
C ASP A 69 5.94 -21.86 3.26
N ASN A 70 4.70 -21.81 3.79
CA ASN A 70 4.31 -22.44 5.07
C ASN A 70 5.09 -21.92 6.29
N ARG A 71 5.51 -20.65 6.27
CA ARG A 71 6.22 -20.01 7.39
C ARG A 71 5.67 -18.63 7.70
N TYR A 72 5.82 -18.23 8.95
CA TYR A 72 5.55 -16.88 9.43
C TYR A 72 6.83 -16.09 9.52
N TYR A 73 6.95 -15.06 8.68
CA TYR A 73 8.07 -14.12 8.72
C TYR A 73 7.64 -12.86 9.49
N ILE A 74 8.32 -12.58 10.59
CA ILE A 74 8.00 -11.45 11.47
C ILE A 74 9.12 -10.42 11.37
N VAL A 75 8.78 -9.23 10.90
CA VAL A 75 9.66 -8.06 10.95
C VAL A 75 9.53 -7.44 12.33
N ASP A 76 10.64 -7.36 13.05
CA ASP A 76 10.74 -6.65 14.32
C ASP A 76 11.50 -5.34 14.10
N GLU A 77 11.03 -4.22 14.67
CA GLU A 77 11.74 -2.94 14.58
C GLU A 77 12.54 -2.62 15.85
N GLY A 78 12.31 -3.36 16.95
CA GLY A 78 13.10 -3.29 18.17
C GLY A 78 14.40 -4.10 18.06
N VAL A 79 14.40 -5.14 17.24
CA VAL A 79 15.59 -5.87 16.80
C VAL A 79 15.63 -5.81 15.27
N PRO A 80 16.70 -5.30 14.61
CA PRO A 80 16.75 -5.17 13.16
C PRO A 80 16.94 -6.52 12.47
N ALA A 81 15.95 -7.40 12.60
CA ALA A 81 15.94 -8.79 12.15
C ALA A 81 14.56 -9.17 11.61
N VAL A 82 14.55 -10.22 10.80
CA VAL A 82 13.34 -10.92 10.40
C VAL A 82 13.40 -12.31 11.02
N PHE A 83 12.43 -12.61 11.89
CA PHE A 83 12.28 -13.93 12.48
C PHE A 83 11.44 -14.80 11.56
N SER A 84 11.73 -16.09 11.54
CA SER A 84 10.96 -17.06 10.76
C SER A 84 10.52 -18.17 11.69
N PHE A 85 9.22 -18.41 11.73
CA PHE A 85 8.62 -19.50 12.48
C PHE A 85 7.94 -20.48 11.52
N ASP A 86 7.93 -21.77 11.86
CA ASP A 86 7.10 -22.78 11.20
C ASP A 86 5.60 -22.63 11.56
N GLU A 87 4.74 -23.52 11.05
CA GLU A 87 3.29 -23.44 11.26
C GLU A 87 2.88 -23.72 12.73
N GLU A 88 3.77 -24.36 13.48
CA GLU A 88 3.63 -24.69 14.90
C GLU A 88 4.19 -23.61 15.83
N GLY A 89 4.99 -22.68 15.30
CA GLY A 89 5.56 -21.55 16.02
C GLY A 89 7.01 -21.72 16.47
N HIS A 90 7.77 -22.68 15.91
CA HIS A 90 9.21 -22.86 16.18
C HIS A 90 10.12 -22.13 15.18
#